data_AF-A0A920UBA6-F1
#
_entry.id   AF-A0A920UBA6-F1
#
_cell.length_a   1.000
_cell.length_b   1.000
_cell.length_c   1.000
_cell.angle_alpha   90.00
_cell.angle_beta   90.00
_cell.angle_gamma   90.00
#
_symmetry.space_group_name_H-M   'P 1'
#
loop_
_entity.id
_entity.type
_entity.pdbx_description
1 polymer ?
#
loop_
_entity_poly.entity_id
_entity_poly.type
_entity_poly.pdbx_seq_one_letter_code
_entity_poly.pdbx_strand_id
1 'polypeptide(L)'
;MPVVRELGSLTKSGTGCQCFIFPIHCAFMDPMRRSLSPSASSQFDYELEIGCVIGKEGRDVPASDALDYIAGFTLFNDWSSRDLQVDEMAFGLGPAKGKDTASSVGPWLVTTDEMQPYLKDGRLDLKCQIRVNGQNWLKDGAAIDAYFSFADMIERASKDSRIVPGDVIGSGTVGGGSIREAIRKGYEGARFLEPGDVVEHEVEVIGILRGTLGAKPALDSDYRFQVKNASPVPEPGTAKGYTYQR
;
A
#
# COMPACT_ATOMS: atom_id res chain seq x y z
N MET A 1 38.63 29.12 -7.73
CA MET A 1 39.11 28.05 -6.83
C MET A 1 38.93 28.52 -5.40
N PRO A 2 38.54 27.70 -4.41
CA PRO A 2 37.69 26.49 -4.35
C PRO A 2 36.37 26.85 -3.57
N VAL A 3 35.36 26.04 -3.28
CA VAL A 3 35.29 24.72 -2.61
C VAL A 3 33.99 24.03 -3.07
N VAL A 4 34.13 22.92 -3.78
CA VAL A 4 33.05 21.96 -4.01
C VAL A 4 32.98 21.08 -2.77
N ARG A 5 31.84 21.06 -2.07
CA ARG A 5 31.56 20.03 -1.05
C ARG A 5 30.80 18.89 -1.72
N GLU A 6 31.45 17.75 -1.80
CA GLU A 6 30.84 16.45 -2.11
C GLU A 6 29.61 16.22 -1.22
N LEU A 7 28.46 15.98 -1.87
CA LEU A 7 27.31 15.36 -1.21
C LEU A 7 27.63 13.88 -1.04
N GLY A 8 28.02 13.52 0.18
CA GLY A 8 28.22 12.13 0.58
C GLY A 8 26.96 11.31 0.29
N SER A 9 27.17 10.17 -0.36
CA SER A 9 26.18 9.11 -0.56
C SER A 9 25.54 8.72 0.77
N LEU A 10 24.24 8.96 0.92
CA LEU A 10 23.44 8.41 2.01
C LEU A 10 23.18 6.93 1.71
N THR A 11 24.09 6.05 2.10
CA THR A 11 23.78 4.63 2.25
C THR A 11 22.96 4.47 3.52
N LYS A 12 21.63 4.31 3.39
CA LYS A 12 20.76 3.95 4.51
C LYS A 12 20.99 2.48 4.90
N SER A 13 22.00 2.24 5.74
CA SER A 13 22.30 0.95 6.37
C SER A 13 21.41 0.69 7.60
N GLY A 14 20.09 0.79 7.43
CA GLY A 14 19.13 0.52 8.51
C GLY A 14 18.40 -0.80 8.28
N THR A 15 18.62 -1.80 9.13
CA THR A 15 17.80 -3.01 9.24
C THR A 15 16.45 -2.71 9.92
N GLY A 16 15.69 -1.76 9.37
CA GLY A 16 14.36 -1.45 9.85
C GLY A 16 13.43 -2.63 9.61
N CYS A 17 12.91 -3.26 10.67
CA CYS A 17 11.81 -4.22 10.55
C CYS A 17 10.56 -3.47 10.09
N GLN A 18 10.15 -3.64 8.84
CA GLN A 18 8.81 -3.26 8.40
C GLN A 18 7.82 -4.36 8.80
N CYS A 19 6.67 -3.96 9.30
CA CYS A 19 5.55 -4.85 9.52
C CYS A 19 4.97 -5.17 8.12
N PHE A 20 5.25 -6.36 7.59
CA PHE A 20 4.57 -6.85 6.40
C PHE A 20 3.13 -7.16 6.81
N ILE A 21 2.19 -6.40 6.27
CA ILE A 21 0.77 -6.62 6.52
C ILE A 21 0.35 -7.73 5.58
N PHE A 22 0.21 -8.93 6.11
CA PHE A 22 -0.52 -9.98 5.44
C PHE A 22 -2.00 -9.61 5.55
N PRO A 23 -2.73 -9.46 4.44
CA PRO A 23 -4.14 -9.12 4.50
C PRO A 23 -4.85 -10.15 5.39
N ILE A 24 -5.64 -9.66 6.33
CA ILE A 24 -6.56 -10.51 7.09
C ILE A 24 -7.47 -11.16 6.05
N HIS A 25 -7.48 -12.49 6.04
CA HIS A 25 -8.00 -13.42 5.02
C HIS A 25 -9.44 -13.20 4.48
N CYS A 26 -10.15 -12.14 4.87
CA CYS A 26 -11.62 -12.04 4.73
C CYS A 26 -12.14 -10.82 3.98
N ALA A 27 -11.31 -10.02 3.30
CA ALA A 27 -11.79 -8.75 2.73
C ALA A 27 -11.45 -8.49 1.26
N PHE A 28 -11.28 -9.54 0.43
CA PHE A 28 -11.17 -9.35 -1.02
C PHE A 28 -12.48 -8.83 -1.61
N MET A 29 -12.46 -7.57 -2.05
CA MET A 29 -13.61 -6.95 -2.69
C MET A 29 -13.54 -7.10 -4.21
N ASP A 30 -14.64 -7.54 -4.80
CA ASP A 30 -14.86 -7.50 -6.25
C ASP A 30 -14.74 -6.04 -6.74
N PRO A 31 -13.80 -5.72 -7.65
CA PRO A 31 -13.66 -4.39 -8.24
C PRO A 31 -14.96 -3.83 -8.83
N MET A 32 -15.87 -4.70 -9.27
CA MET A 32 -17.15 -4.34 -9.89
C MET A 32 -18.28 -4.11 -8.89
N ARG A 33 -18.09 -4.47 -7.61
CA ARG A 33 -19.11 -4.33 -6.56
C ARG A 33 -18.75 -3.14 -5.66
N ARG A 34 -19.76 -2.35 -5.25
CA ARG A 34 -19.54 -1.22 -4.34
C ARG A 34 -18.94 -1.71 -3.02
N SER A 35 -17.77 -1.19 -2.66
CA SER A 35 -17.07 -1.49 -1.41
C SER A 35 -17.83 -0.95 -0.21
N LEU A 36 -17.91 -1.67 0.90
CA LEU A 36 -18.53 -1.11 2.11
C LEU A 36 -17.60 -0.08 2.73
N SER A 37 -18.09 1.15 2.88
CA SER A 37 -17.40 2.17 3.67
C SER A 37 -17.50 1.80 5.16
N PRO A 38 -16.40 1.81 5.93
CA PRO A 38 -16.41 1.45 7.34
C PRO A 38 -17.21 2.46 8.17
N SER A 39 -18.24 2.00 8.89
CA SER A 39 -19.09 2.87 9.72
C SER A 39 -18.30 3.61 10.81
N ALA A 40 -17.29 2.95 11.38
CA ALA A 40 -16.49 3.45 12.50
C ALA A 40 -15.33 4.37 12.10
N SER A 41 -15.03 4.54 10.80
CA SER A 41 -13.92 5.38 10.34
C SER A 41 -14.39 6.58 9.54
N SER A 42 -13.72 7.71 9.76
CA SER A 42 -13.89 8.99 9.08
C SER A 42 -12.72 9.33 8.16
N GLN A 43 -11.62 8.57 8.24
CA GLN A 43 -10.38 8.79 7.50
C GLN A 43 -10.04 7.57 6.65
N PHE A 44 -10.95 7.20 5.75
CA PHE A 44 -10.77 6.04 4.88
C PHE A 44 -9.89 6.39 3.67
N ASP A 45 -8.87 5.56 3.45
CA ASP A 45 -7.73 5.81 2.58
C ASP A 45 -7.51 4.62 1.63
N TYR A 46 -6.99 4.89 0.44
CA TYR A 46 -6.48 3.89 -0.49
C TYR A 46 -4.97 3.75 -0.33
N GLU A 47 -4.41 2.62 -0.75
CA GLU A 47 -2.96 2.43 -0.81
C GLU A 47 -2.60 1.69 -2.09
N LEU A 48 -1.97 2.36 -3.05
CA LEU A 48 -1.45 1.72 -4.27
C LEU A 48 -0.26 0.84 -3.94
N GLU A 49 -0.42 -0.47 -4.07
CA GLU A 49 0.66 -1.44 -3.97
C GLU A 49 0.68 -2.38 -5.18
N ILE A 50 1.81 -3.07 -5.36
CA ILE A 50 1.90 -4.23 -6.23
C ILE A 50 2.02 -5.45 -5.33
N GLY A 51 1.13 -6.43 -5.52
CA GLY A 51 1.18 -7.70 -4.83
C GLY A 51 1.88 -8.76 -5.65
N CYS A 52 2.71 -9.60 -5.04
CA CYS A 52 3.08 -10.88 -5.62
C CYS A 52 2.19 -12.00 -5.05
N VAL A 53 1.79 -12.93 -5.91
CA VAL A 53 1.00 -14.11 -5.53
C VAL A 53 1.94 -15.30 -5.42
N ILE A 54 1.95 -15.97 -4.28
CA ILE A 54 2.77 -17.16 -4.05
C ILE A 54 2.19 -18.33 -4.85
N GLY A 55 3.03 -19.05 -5.58
CA GLY A 55 2.69 -20.24 -6.37
C GLY A 55 3.18 -21.55 -5.77
N LYS A 56 4.11 -21.48 -4.81
CA LYS A 56 4.76 -22.65 -4.21
C LYS A 56 4.83 -22.51 -2.69
N GLU A 57 4.53 -23.58 -1.96
CA GLU A 57 4.70 -23.61 -0.50
C GLU A 57 6.18 -23.57 -0.13
N GLY A 58 6.53 -22.80 0.90
CA GLY A 58 7.90 -22.64 1.37
C GLY A 58 7.98 -22.21 2.82
N ARG A 59 9.08 -22.57 3.46
CA ARG A 59 9.47 -22.16 4.82
C ARG A 59 10.95 -21.85 4.82
N ASP A 60 11.33 -20.77 5.50
CA ASP A 60 12.73 -20.30 5.57
C ASP A 60 13.37 -20.16 4.17
N VAL A 61 12.62 -19.62 3.20
CA VAL A 61 13.05 -19.47 1.80
C VAL A 61 14.12 -18.38 1.72
N PRO A 62 15.34 -18.67 1.22
CA PRO A 62 16.36 -17.65 1.04
C PRO A 62 15.96 -16.68 -0.09
N ALA A 63 16.35 -15.41 0.03
CA ALA A 63 16.02 -14.38 -0.96
C ALA A 63 16.48 -14.74 -2.39
N SER A 64 17.58 -15.49 -2.54
CA SER A 64 18.09 -15.97 -3.83
C SER A 64 17.11 -16.84 -4.61
N ASP A 65 16.23 -17.55 -3.90
CA ASP A 65 15.32 -18.54 -4.48
C ASP A 65 13.89 -18.00 -4.56
N ALA A 66 13.63 -16.84 -3.95
CA ALA A 66 12.29 -16.33 -3.68
C ALA A 66 11.45 -16.08 -4.95
N LEU A 67 12.08 -15.67 -6.07
CA LEU A 67 11.36 -15.44 -7.32
C LEU A 67 10.71 -16.72 -7.87
N ASP A 68 11.30 -17.89 -7.63
CA ASP A 68 10.75 -19.19 -8.07
C ASP A 68 9.50 -19.61 -7.28
N TYR A 69 9.20 -18.91 -6.17
CA TYR A 69 7.99 -19.13 -5.38
C TYR A 69 6.83 -18.23 -5.81
N ILE A 70 7.05 -17.29 -6.74
CA ILE A 70 6.03 -16.34 -7.21
C ILE A 70 5.31 -16.91 -8.44
N ALA A 71 3.98 -17.02 -8.35
CA ALA A 71 3.11 -17.35 -9.49
C ALA A 71 2.94 -16.17 -10.46
N GLY A 72 2.92 -14.96 -9.92
CA GLY A 72 2.81 -13.74 -10.71
C GLY A 72 2.59 -12.50 -9.84
N PHE A 73 2.29 -11.38 -10.50
CA PHE A 73 2.13 -10.06 -9.90
C PHE A 73 0.78 -9.45 -10.27
N THR A 74 0.23 -8.61 -9.40
CA THR A 74 -1.09 -8.00 -9.56
C THR A 74 -1.15 -6.65 -8.84
N LEU A 75 -2.15 -5.82 -9.10
CA LEU A 75 -2.39 -4.64 -8.26
C LEU A 75 -2.99 -5.08 -6.93
N PHE A 76 -2.55 -4.42 -5.87
CA PHE A 76 -3.08 -4.59 -4.54
C PHE A 76 -3.45 -3.22 -3.97
N ASN A 77 -4.69 -3.06 -3.53
CA ASN A 77 -5.12 -1.88 -2.79
C ASN A 77 -5.37 -2.25 -1.33
N ASP A 78 -4.53 -1.75 -0.43
CA ASP A 78 -4.59 -2.00 1.01
C ASP A 78 -5.36 -0.91 1.74
N TRP A 79 -6.69 -0.96 1.62
CA TRP A 79 -7.59 0.05 2.15
C TRP A 79 -7.37 0.28 3.66
N SER A 80 -7.29 1.55 4.03
CA SER A 80 -6.83 1.93 5.37
C SER A 80 -7.79 2.89 6.06
N SER A 81 -8.33 2.48 7.21
CA SER A 81 -9.02 3.36 8.14
C SER A 81 -7.99 4.06 9.04
N ARG A 82 -7.51 5.23 8.64
CA ARG A 82 -6.33 5.87 9.26
C ARG A 82 -6.53 6.29 10.71
N ASP A 83 -7.74 6.70 11.06
CA ASP A 83 -8.10 7.06 12.43
C ASP A 83 -8.08 5.83 13.36
N LEU A 84 -8.65 4.70 12.92
CA LEU A 84 -8.56 3.42 13.64
C LEU A 84 -7.12 2.90 13.68
N GLN A 85 -6.39 2.99 12.57
CA GLN A 85 -5.01 2.56 12.45
C GLN A 85 -4.10 3.27 13.48
N VAL A 86 -4.19 4.59 13.57
CA VAL A 86 -3.35 5.38 14.48
C VAL A 86 -3.67 5.09 15.94
N ASP A 87 -4.96 4.91 16.28
CA ASP A 87 -5.37 4.58 17.64
C ASP A 87 -4.84 3.19 18.07
N GLU A 88 -4.90 2.19 17.21
CA GLU A 88 -4.34 0.85 17.46
C GLU A 88 -2.81 0.84 17.52
N MET A 89 -2.16 1.56 16.59
CA MET A 89 -0.70 1.65 16.56
C MET A 89 -0.10 2.35 17.78
N ALA A 90 -0.87 3.16 18.51
CA ALA A 90 -0.43 3.76 19.77
C ALA A 90 -0.06 2.70 20.83
N PHE A 91 -0.60 1.47 20.72
CA PHE A 91 -0.30 0.35 21.61
C PHE A 91 0.85 -0.53 21.11
N GLY A 92 1.45 -0.23 19.94
CA GLY A 92 2.58 -0.98 19.38
C GLY A 92 2.21 -2.35 18.79
N LEU A 93 0.91 -2.65 18.63
CA LEU A 93 0.42 -3.92 18.09
C LEU A 93 0.28 -3.93 16.56
N GLY A 94 0.70 -2.85 15.90
CA GLY A 94 0.57 -2.69 14.45
C GLY A 94 -0.78 -2.09 14.04
N PRO A 95 -1.06 -2.06 12.74
CA PRO A 95 -2.20 -1.32 12.19
C PRO A 95 -3.56 -1.99 12.39
N ALA A 96 -3.60 -3.29 12.72
CA ALA A 96 -4.76 -4.11 13.11
C ALA A 96 -6.11 -3.62 12.53
N LYS A 97 -6.98 -3.02 13.36
CA LYS A 97 -8.33 -2.58 12.97
C LYS A 97 -8.35 -1.56 11.82
N GLY A 98 -7.25 -0.88 11.57
CA GLY A 98 -7.07 0.01 10.43
C GLY A 98 -7.12 -0.69 9.07
N LYS A 99 -6.89 -2.02 9.03
CA LYS A 99 -6.76 -2.82 7.81
C LYS A 99 -7.83 -3.89 7.65
N ASP A 100 -8.67 -4.12 8.67
CA ASP A 100 -9.72 -5.15 8.66
C ASP A 100 -10.81 -4.95 7.59
N THR A 101 -10.92 -3.74 7.02
CA THR A 101 -12.11 -3.36 6.25
C THR A 101 -12.13 -4.00 4.87
N ALA A 102 -11.03 -3.90 4.14
CA ALA A 102 -11.01 -4.22 2.71
C ALA A 102 -9.58 -4.42 2.21
N SER A 103 -9.43 -5.33 1.26
CA SER A 103 -8.31 -5.37 0.33
C SER A 103 -8.87 -5.61 -1.08
N SER A 104 -8.27 -5.03 -2.10
CA SER A 104 -8.66 -5.30 -3.49
C SER A 104 -7.47 -5.81 -4.28
N VAL A 105 -7.69 -6.86 -5.08
CA VAL A 105 -6.68 -7.45 -5.96
C VAL A 105 -7.23 -7.48 -7.39
N GLY A 106 -6.37 -7.25 -8.38
CA GLY A 106 -6.73 -7.39 -9.79
C GLY A 106 -5.93 -6.44 -10.68
N PRO A 107 -6.44 -6.08 -11.86
CA PRO A 107 -7.57 -6.71 -12.54
C PRO A 107 -7.30 -8.16 -12.98
N TRP A 108 -6.03 -8.54 -13.09
CA TRP A 108 -5.56 -9.89 -13.40
C TRP A 108 -4.19 -10.14 -12.77
N LEU A 109 -3.68 -11.36 -12.96
CA LEU A 109 -2.34 -11.76 -12.60
C LEU A 109 -1.45 -11.69 -13.85
N VAL A 110 -0.34 -10.98 -13.77
CA VAL A 110 0.72 -10.99 -14.79
C VAL A 110 1.78 -12.00 -14.37
N THR A 111 2.17 -12.88 -15.28
CA THR A 111 3.08 -14.00 -14.96
C THR A 111 4.51 -13.51 -14.68
N THR A 112 5.29 -14.31 -13.96
CA THR A 112 6.66 -13.95 -13.59
C THR A 112 7.57 -13.77 -14.83
N ASP A 113 7.35 -14.53 -15.91
CA ASP A 113 8.08 -14.38 -17.17
C ASP A 113 7.71 -13.10 -17.93
N GLU A 114 6.44 -12.70 -17.93
CA GLU A 114 6.00 -11.41 -18.48
C GLU A 114 6.54 -10.21 -17.69
N MET A 115 6.75 -10.36 -16.38
CA MET A 115 7.29 -9.31 -15.51
C MET A 115 8.82 -9.23 -15.52
N GLN A 116 9.51 -10.26 -16.01
CA GLN A 116 10.97 -10.34 -16.01
C GLN A 116 11.68 -9.12 -16.65
N PRO A 117 11.23 -8.57 -17.79
CA PRO A 117 11.85 -7.38 -18.39
C PRO A 117 11.80 -6.12 -17.52
N TYR A 118 10.89 -6.08 -16.55
CA TYR A 118 10.65 -4.94 -15.67
C TYR A 118 11.34 -5.08 -14.31
N LEU A 119 11.95 -6.24 -14.03
CA LEU A 119 12.71 -6.45 -12.80
C LEU A 119 14.12 -5.84 -12.92
N LYS A 120 14.43 -4.87 -12.05
CA LYS A 120 15.76 -4.26 -11.88
C LYS A 120 16.19 -4.37 -10.43
N ASP A 121 17.30 -5.06 -10.18
CA ASP A 121 17.84 -5.29 -8.84
C ASP A 121 16.79 -5.81 -7.83
N GLY A 122 15.94 -6.74 -8.29
CA GLY A 122 14.88 -7.37 -7.49
C GLY A 122 13.61 -6.52 -7.29
N ARG A 123 13.53 -5.33 -7.89
CA ARG A 123 12.39 -4.41 -7.80
C ARG A 123 11.75 -4.20 -9.18
N LEU A 124 10.49 -3.79 -9.20
CA LEU A 124 9.77 -3.52 -10.44
C LEU A 124 9.96 -2.07 -10.88
N ASP A 125 10.50 -1.87 -12.09
CA ASP A 125 10.61 -0.56 -12.72
C ASP A 125 9.35 -0.26 -13.54
N LEU A 126 8.28 0.15 -12.84
CA LEU A 126 6.98 0.41 -13.43
C LEU A 126 6.44 1.77 -12.98
N LYS A 127 5.82 2.49 -13.91
CA LYS A 127 5.08 3.72 -13.60
C LYS A 127 3.72 3.43 -12.97
N CYS A 128 3.35 4.26 -12.02
CA CYS A 128 2.14 4.17 -11.23
C CYS A 128 1.34 5.47 -11.31
N GLN A 129 0.01 5.37 -11.36
CA GLN A 129 -0.90 6.52 -11.33
C GLN A 129 -2.11 6.22 -10.45
N ILE A 130 -2.68 7.27 -9.85
CA ILE A 130 -3.93 7.19 -9.10
C ILE A 130 -4.87 8.29 -9.54
N ARG A 131 -6.09 7.89 -9.87
CA ARG A 131 -7.20 8.81 -10.13
C ARG A 131 -8.31 8.62 -9.10
N VAL A 132 -8.80 9.72 -8.57
CA VAL A 132 -10.02 9.76 -7.74
C VAL A 132 -11.05 10.62 -8.47
N ASN A 133 -12.20 10.03 -8.81
CA ASN A 133 -13.25 10.68 -9.60
C ASN A 133 -12.73 11.31 -10.91
N GLY A 134 -11.76 10.65 -11.56
CA GLY A 134 -11.11 11.13 -12.78
C GLY A 134 -10.02 12.20 -12.56
N GLN A 135 -9.85 12.72 -11.35
CA GLN A 135 -8.76 13.64 -11.01
C GLN A 135 -7.50 12.86 -10.65
N ASN A 136 -6.38 13.19 -11.28
CA ASN A 136 -5.10 12.57 -10.96
C ASN A 136 -4.58 13.10 -9.61
N TRP A 137 -4.52 12.22 -8.61
CA TRP A 137 -3.91 12.53 -7.32
C TRP A 137 -2.44 12.12 -7.35
N LEU A 138 -2.08 10.96 -7.91
CA LEU A 138 -0.69 10.58 -8.16
C LEU A 138 -0.40 10.50 -9.66
N LYS A 139 0.64 11.22 -10.11
CA LYS A 139 1.21 11.10 -11.46
C LYS A 139 2.67 10.68 -11.35
N ASP A 140 3.11 9.84 -12.28
CA ASP A 140 4.51 9.42 -12.40
C ASP A 140 5.08 8.81 -11.10
N GLY A 141 4.27 8.07 -10.35
CA GLY A 141 4.76 7.25 -9.24
C GLY A 141 5.66 6.14 -9.76
N ALA A 142 6.66 5.72 -8.99
CA ALA A 142 7.62 4.72 -9.42
C ALA A 142 7.65 3.53 -8.46
N ALA A 143 7.34 2.34 -8.96
CA ALA A 143 7.39 1.10 -8.17
C ALA A 143 8.83 0.73 -7.76
N ILE A 144 9.83 1.22 -8.50
CA ILE A 144 11.24 0.94 -8.25
C ILE A 144 11.75 1.54 -6.93
N ASP A 145 11.05 2.54 -6.41
CA ASP A 145 11.37 3.21 -5.14
C ASP A 145 11.03 2.34 -3.91
N ALA A 146 10.46 1.14 -4.11
CA ALA A 146 10.20 0.18 -3.04
C ALA A 146 11.46 -0.08 -2.22
N TYR A 147 11.36 0.01 -0.89
CA TYR A 147 12.54 -0.13 -0.03
C TYR A 147 13.08 -1.57 -0.05
N PHE A 148 12.19 -2.55 0.05
CA PHE A 148 12.52 -3.98 -0.02
C PHE A 148 12.18 -4.55 -1.40
N SER A 149 12.98 -5.50 -1.87
CA SER A 149 12.63 -6.33 -3.03
C SER A 149 11.58 -7.38 -2.64
N PHE A 150 10.81 -7.93 -3.59
CA PHE A 150 9.90 -9.04 -3.28
C PHE A 150 10.63 -10.26 -2.71
N ALA A 151 11.90 -10.45 -3.10
CA ALA A 151 12.75 -11.50 -2.55
C ALA A 151 13.01 -11.30 -1.04
N ASP A 152 13.34 -10.07 -0.61
CA ASP A 152 13.50 -9.73 0.81
C ASP A 152 12.20 -9.95 1.60
N MET A 153 11.06 -9.59 1.00
CA MET A 153 9.74 -9.75 1.63
C MET A 153 9.39 -11.22 1.84
N ILE A 154 9.61 -12.06 0.83
CA ILE A 154 9.35 -13.51 0.89
C ILE A 154 10.28 -14.20 1.90
N GLU A 155 11.57 -13.86 1.89
CA GLU A 155 12.52 -14.40 2.87
C GLU A 155 12.06 -14.05 4.29
N ARG A 156 11.70 -12.78 4.52
CA ARG A 156 11.23 -12.35 5.84
C ARG A 156 9.90 -12.96 6.24
N ALA A 157 8.98 -13.14 5.29
CA ALA A 157 7.66 -13.73 5.50
C ALA A 157 7.72 -15.22 5.84
N SER A 158 8.60 -15.95 5.15
CA SER A 158 8.74 -17.40 5.32
C SER A 158 9.66 -17.78 6.48
N LYS A 159 10.44 -16.85 7.03
CA LYS A 159 11.33 -17.09 8.18
C LYS A 159 10.56 -17.57 9.41
N ASP A 160 10.88 -18.77 9.90
CA ASP A 160 10.23 -19.45 11.03
C ASP A 160 8.70 -19.63 10.87
N SER A 161 8.19 -19.44 9.66
CA SER A 161 6.78 -19.50 9.28
C SER A 161 6.63 -20.31 7.99
N ARG A 162 5.46 -20.27 7.34
CA ARG A 162 5.30 -20.79 5.97
C ARG A 162 4.56 -19.78 5.10
N ILE A 163 4.94 -19.74 3.83
CA ILE A 163 4.15 -19.17 2.74
C ILE A 163 3.49 -20.31 1.98
N VAL A 164 2.26 -20.12 1.51
CA VAL A 164 1.50 -21.14 0.78
C VAL A 164 0.99 -20.60 -0.56
N PRO A 165 0.73 -21.45 -1.55
CA PRO A 165 0.14 -21.02 -2.80
C PRO A 165 -1.17 -20.25 -2.58
N GLY A 166 -1.30 -19.09 -3.20
CA GLY A 166 -2.42 -18.17 -3.04
C GLY A 166 -2.21 -17.06 -2.01
N ASP A 167 -1.15 -17.12 -1.19
CA ASP A 167 -0.75 -15.98 -0.36
C ASP A 167 -0.43 -14.77 -1.26
N VAL A 168 -0.84 -13.58 -0.82
CA VAL A 168 -0.54 -12.31 -1.51
C VAL A 168 0.34 -11.47 -0.59
N ILE A 169 1.51 -11.09 -1.07
CA ILE A 169 2.44 -10.22 -0.36
C ILE A 169 2.50 -8.87 -1.08
N GLY A 170 1.98 -7.83 -0.44
CA GLY A 170 2.02 -6.46 -0.93
C GLY A 170 3.40 -5.82 -0.80
N SER A 171 3.77 -4.99 -1.78
CA SER A 171 5.05 -4.28 -1.82
C SER A 171 5.20 -3.21 -0.73
N GLY A 172 4.12 -2.86 -0.04
CA GLY A 172 3.98 -1.56 0.60
C GLY A 172 3.56 -0.50 -0.42
N THR A 173 2.98 0.57 0.09
CA THR A 173 2.43 1.65 -0.74
C THR A 173 3.52 2.37 -1.52
N VAL A 174 3.30 2.53 -2.83
CA VAL A 174 4.15 3.37 -3.69
C VAL A 174 4.19 4.80 -3.14
N GLY A 175 5.33 5.48 -3.24
CA GLY A 175 5.49 6.81 -2.65
C GLY A 175 4.46 7.82 -3.17
N GLY A 176 3.68 8.45 -2.29
CA GLY A 176 2.53 9.30 -2.67
C GLY A 176 1.27 8.52 -3.07
N GLY A 177 1.29 7.20 -2.96
CA GLY A 177 0.23 6.28 -3.33
C GLY A 177 -0.84 6.07 -2.26
N SER A 178 -0.84 6.88 -1.21
CA SER A 178 -1.92 6.97 -0.21
C SER A 178 -2.44 8.40 -0.11
N ILE A 179 -3.70 8.57 0.29
CA ILE A 179 -4.31 9.89 0.54
C ILE A 179 -3.55 10.62 1.64
N ARG A 180 -3.13 9.91 2.69
CA ARG A 180 -2.34 10.54 3.76
C ARG A 180 -1.07 11.20 3.23
N GLU A 181 -0.37 10.56 2.31
CA GLU A 181 0.78 11.16 1.63
C GLU A 181 0.38 12.21 0.59
N ALA A 182 -0.71 11.99 -0.14
CA ALA A 182 -1.23 12.93 -1.12
C ALA A 182 -1.54 14.29 -0.50
N ILE A 183 -2.28 14.30 0.62
CA ILE A 183 -2.58 15.51 1.38
C ILE A 183 -1.28 16.16 1.86
N ARG A 184 -0.35 15.38 2.42
CA ARG A 184 0.94 15.87 2.90
C ARG A 184 1.78 16.52 1.79
N LYS A 185 1.81 15.91 0.62
CA LYS A 185 2.50 16.40 -0.58
C LYS A 185 1.75 17.53 -1.28
N GLY A 186 0.53 17.86 -0.83
CA GLY A 186 -0.28 18.94 -1.37
C GLY A 186 -0.89 18.63 -2.74
N TYR A 187 -1.23 17.37 -3.00
CA TYR A 187 -1.92 16.99 -4.22
C TYR A 187 -3.29 17.68 -4.28
N GLU A 188 -3.59 18.26 -5.44
CA GLU A 188 -4.80 19.07 -5.63
C GLU A 188 -6.05 18.22 -5.38
N GLY A 189 -6.95 18.71 -4.51
CA GLY A 189 -8.22 18.04 -4.20
C GLY A 189 -8.09 16.80 -3.28
N ALA A 190 -6.87 16.43 -2.85
CA ALA A 190 -6.68 15.28 -1.99
C ALA A 190 -7.44 15.45 -0.65
N ARG A 191 -8.32 14.49 -0.36
CA ARG A 191 -9.08 14.34 0.88
C ARG A 191 -9.38 12.87 1.15
N PHE A 192 -9.73 12.51 2.37
CA PHE A 192 -10.22 11.14 2.63
C PHE A 192 -11.48 10.82 1.83
N LEU A 193 -11.70 9.53 1.56
CA LEU A 193 -12.77 9.07 0.68
C LEU A 193 -14.14 9.23 1.30
N GLU A 194 -15.11 9.56 0.43
CA GLU A 194 -16.52 9.68 0.75
C GLU A 194 -17.34 8.66 -0.06
N PRO A 195 -18.50 8.21 0.45
CA PRO A 195 -19.40 7.35 -0.31
C PRO A 195 -19.70 7.88 -1.71
N GLY A 196 -19.49 7.05 -2.72
CA GLY A 196 -19.64 7.39 -4.13
C GLY A 196 -18.32 7.67 -4.85
N ASP A 197 -17.22 7.92 -4.14
CA ASP A 197 -15.92 8.12 -4.76
C ASP A 197 -15.46 6.89 -5.55
N VAL A 198 -14.90 7.14 -6.72
CA VAL A 198 -14.28 6.12 -7.59
C VAL A 198 -12.77 6.28 -7.51
N VAL A 199 -12.07 5.22 -7.13
CA VAL A 199 -10.61 5.18 -7.08
C VAL A 199 -10.09 4.24 -8.14
N GLU A 200 -9.13 4.69 -8.95
CA GLU A 200 -8.45 3.92 -9.98
C GLU A 200 -6.96 3.89 -9.69
N HIS A 201 -6.44 2.69 -9.46
CA HIS A 201 -5.02 2.41 -9.37
C HIS A 201 -4.56 1.92 -10.73
N GLU A 202 -3.56 2.55 -11.32
CA GLU A 202 -2.98 2.12 -12.58
C GLU A 202 -1.50 1.84 -12.39
N VAL A 203 -1.06 0.67 -12.83
CA VAL A 203 0.35 0.33 -12.94
C VAL A 203 0.60 -0.13 -14.37
N GLU A 204 1.64 0.44 -14.96
CA GLU A 204 2.19 0.05 -16.25
C GLU A 204 2.23 -1.49 -16.39
N VAL A 205 1.80 -2.01 -17.54
CA VAL A 205 1.80 -3.45 -17.89
C VAL A 205 0.79 -4.30 -17.12
N ILE A 206 0.50 -4.00 -15.84
CA ILE A 206 -0.48 -4.72 -15.03
C ILE A 206 -1.92 -4.27 -15.36
N GLY A 207 -2.15 -2.97 -15.58
CA GLY A 207 -3.47 -2.43 -15.94
C GLY A 207 -4.09 -1.58 -14.84
N ILE A 208 -5.42 -1.56 -14.77
CA ILE A 208 -6.18 -0.65 -13.90
C ILE A 208 -7.07 -1.44 -12.92
N LEU A 209 -6.88 -1.22 -11.62
CA LEU A 209 -7.76 -1.67 -10.56
C LEU A 209 -8.67 -0.52 -10.13
N ARG A 210 -9.96 -0.63 -10.48
CA ARG A 210 -10.99 0.37 -10.20
C ARG A 210 -11.91 -0.12 -9.09
N GLY A 211 -12.13 0.72 -8.08
CA GLY A 211 -13.08 0.48 -6.98
C GLY A 211 -14.02 1.68 -6.81
N THR A 212 -15.24 1.43 -6.34
CA THR A 212 -16.19 2.50 -5.96
C THR A 212 -16.58 2.34 -4.51
N LEU A 213 -16.37 3.40 -3.72
CA LEU A 213 -16.77 3.41 -2.32
C LEU A 213 -18.30 3.45 -2.21
N GLY A 214 -18.86 2.45 -1.55
CA GLY A 214 -20.30 2.32 -1.31
C GLY A 214 -20.78 3.18 -0.16
N ALA A 215 -22.07 3.05 0.15
CA ALA A 215 -22.69 3.76 1.26
C ALA A 215 -22.03 3.42 2.59
N LYS A 216 -21.87 4.43 3.45
CA LYS A 216 -21.43 4.26 4.82
C LYS A 216 -22.64 3.86 5.68
N PRO A 217 -22.65 2.67 6.30
CA PRO A 217 -23.71 2.30 7.23
C PRO A 217 -23.63 3.17 8.48
N ALA A 218 -24.76 3.37 9.14
CA ALA A 218 -24.80 4.01 10.45
C ALA A 218 -23.98 3.16 11.44
N LEU A 219 -23.18 3.82 12.26
CA LEU A 219 -22.53 3.17 13.39
C LEU A 219 -23.60 2.82 14.43
N ASP A 220 -23.55 1.60 14.96
CA ASP A 220 -24.41 1.18 16.07
C ASP A 220 -24.24 2.14 17.26
N SER A 221 -25.34 2.66 17.78
CA SER A 221 -25.34 3.60 18.90
C SER A 221 -24.78 2.99 20.18
N ASP A 222 -24.84 1.66 20.33
CA ASP A 222 -24.32 0.93 21.48
C ASP A 222 -22.85 0.51 21.29
N TYR A 223 -22.22 0.86 20.16
CA TYR A 223 -20.83 0.51 19.88
C TYR A 223 -19.86 1.26 20.81
N ARG A 224 -19.29 0.50 21.76
CA ARG A 224 -18.44 1.05 22.84
C ARG A 224 -17.05 1.52 22.41
N PHE A 225 -16.53 1.06 21.27
CA PHE A 225 -15.13 1.29 20.89
C PHE A 225 -15.03 2.47 19.93
N GLN A 226 -14.85 3.66 20.49
CA GLN A 226 -14.66 4.89 19.71
C GLN A 226 -13.17 5.20 19.58
N VAL A 227 -12.77 5.78 18.45
CA VAL A 227 -11.40 6.28 18.24
C VAL A 227 -11.09 7.29 19.33
N LYS A 228 -10.07 7.02 20.15
CA LYS A 228 -9.68 7.93 21.25
C LYS A 228 -8.65 8.96 20.79
N ASN A 229 -7.72 8.53 19.94
CA ASN A 229 -6.64 9.37 19.40
C ASN A 229 -6.73 9.42 17.88
N ALA A 230 -7.71 10.15 17.35
CA ALA A 230 -7.80 10.34 15.91
C ALA A 230 -6.52 11.05 15.41
N SER A 231 -5.92 10.52 14.34
CA SER A 231 -4.81 11.22 13.69
C SER A 231 -5.28 12.61 13.27
N PRO A 232 -4.51 13.67 13.54
CA PRO A 232 -4.76 14.93 12.85
C PRO A 232 -4.68 14.66 11.34
N VAL A 233 -5.61 15.26 10.60
CA VAL A 233 -5.56 15.26 9.14
C VAL A 233 -4.23 15.92 8.75
N PRO A 234 -3.43 15.32 7.84
CA PRO A 234 -2.19 15.95 7.42
C PRO A 234 -2.45 17.35 6.87
N GLU A 235 -1.58 18.30 7.19
CA GLU A 235 -1.60 19.62 6.55
C GLU A 235 -0.69 19.61 5.32
N PRO A 236 -1.10 20.23 4.19
CA PRO A 236 -0.25 20.37 3.02
C PRO A 236 1.12 20.95 3.37
N GLY A 237 2.19 20.32 2.89
CA GLY A 237 3.56 20.79 3.06
C GLY A 237 4.22 20.47 4.41
N THR A 238 3.60 19.66 5.28
CA THR A 238 4.18 19.33 6.61
C THR A 238 4.64 17.87 6.73
N ALA A 239 5.94 17.64 6.84
CA ALA A 239 6.50 16.37 7.33
C ALA A 239 7.57 16.67 8.39
N LYS A 240 7.51 16.08 9.60
CA LYS A 240 8.49 16.22 10.72
C LYS A 240 9.73 17.08 10.38
N GLY A 241 9.61 18.41 10.47
CA GLY A 241 10.73 19.36 10.32
C GLY A 241 11.11 19.80 8.90
N TYR A 242 10.37 19.42 7.86
CA TYR A 242 10.65 19.80 6.46
C TYR A 242 9.38 20.32 5.78
N THR A 243 9.49 21.53 5.22
CA THR A 243 8.49 22.15 4.35
C THR A 243 8.87 21.83 2.91
N TYR A 244 8.02 21.09 2.18
CA TYR A 244 8.22 20.89 0.74
C TYR A 244 7.81 22.17 0.02
N GLN A 245 8.72 22.76 -0.76
CA GLN A 245 8.36 23.84 -1.67
C GLN A 245 7.70 23.24 -2.92
N ARG A 246 6.67 23.93 -3.41
CA ARG A 246 5.87 23.58 -4.58
C ARG A 246 6.72 23.38 -5.83
#